data_AF-A0A5D0TNP2-F1
#
_entry.id   AF-A0A5D0TNP2-F1
#
_cell.length_a   1.000
_cell.length_b   1.000
_cell.length_c   1.000
_cell.angle_alpha   90.00
_cell.angle_beta   90.00
_cell.angle_gamma   90.00
#
_symmetry.space_group_name_H-M   'P 1'
#
loop_
_entity.id
_entity.type
_entity.pdbx_description
1 polymer ?
#
loop_
_entity_poly.entity_id
_entity_poly.type
_entity_poly.pdbx_seq_one_letter_code
_entity_poly.pdbx_strand_id
1 'polypeptide(L)'
;RAIDLTEALLLLSRGDRGNFTRESVDLSLIAEDAAETLLPLAEQRRTTLDVTGGAAPTSGSAELLSRMVTNLIQNAIVHNLPADGTVTVHTEA
;
A
#
# COMPACT_ATOMS: atom_id res chain seq x y z
N ARG A 1 9.34 19.79 -1.24
CA ARG A 1 10.26 18.74 -1.74
C ARG A 1 11.14 18.30 -0.57
N ALA A 2 11.21 16.99 -0.29
CA ALA A 2 11.74 16.33 0.91
C ALA A 2 10.81 16.15 2.12
N ILE A 3 9.49 16.37 2.00
CA ILE A 3 8.55 16.24 3.14
C ILE A 3 7.86 14.86 3.19
N ASP A 4 7.62 14.20 2.05
CA ASP A 4 6.82 12.96 2.03
C ASP A 4 7.53 11.71 2.58
N LEU A 5 8.87 11.66 2.50
CA LEU A 5 9.64 10.51 3.02
C LEU A 5 9.72 10.53 4.55
N THR A 6 9.80 11.72 5.16
CA THR A 6 9.84 11.86 6.62
C THR A 6 8.47 11.62 7.23
N GLU A 7 7.37 11.98 6.55
CA GLU A 7 6.02 11.70 7.05
C GLU A 7 5.69 10.20 7.00
N ALA A 8 6.06 9.50 5.91
CA ALA A 8 5.90 8.05 5.82
C ALA A 8 6.68 7.30 6.92
N LEU A 9 7.91 7.73 7.22
CA LEU A 9 8.76 7.14 8.27
C LEU A 9 8.31 7.55 9.70
N LEU A 10 7.86 8.79 9.92
CA LEU A 10 7.33 9.26 11.20
C LEU A 10 5.99 8.61 11.55
N LEU A 11 5.20 8.24 10.55
CA LEU A 11 3.91 7.60 10.74
C LEU A 11 4.03 6.11 11.11
N LEU A 12 5.00 5.41 10.50
CA LEU A 12 5.41 4.06 10.93
C LEU A 12 5.94 4.09 12.38
N SER A 13 6.73 5.12 12.74
CA SER A 13 7.26 5.30 14.10
C SER A 13 6.18 5.61 15.16
N ARG A 14 5.05 6.23 14.80
CA ARG A 14 3.92 6.44 15.72
C ARG A 14 3.10 5.17 15.97
N GLY A 15 3.20 4.18 15.09
CA GLY A 15 2.67 2.83 15.28
C GLY A 15 3.34 2.04 16.41
N ASP A 16 4.46 2.53 16.97
CA ASP A 16 5.20 1.84 18.03
C ASP A 16 4.78 2.26 19.46
N ARG A 17 3.80 3.17 19.62
CA ARG A 17 3.35 3.66 20.95
C ARG A 17 1.91 3.32 21.32
N GLY A 18 1.15 2.66 20.43
CA GLY A 18 -0.23 2.26 20.68
C GLY A 18 -0.33 0.77 21.00
N ASN A 19 -1.17 0.38 21.95
CA ASN A 19 -1.55 -1.01 22.18
C ASN A 19 -2.47 -1.45 21.03
N PHE A 20 -1.90 -1.68 19.84
CA PHE A 20 -2.65 -2.08 18.66
C PHE A 20 -3.14 -3.51 18.83
N THR A 21 -4.44 -3.73 18.63
CA THR A 21 -4.99 -5.08 18.53
C THR A 21 -4.34 -5.76 17.32
N ARG A 22 -3.55 -6.80 17.58
CA ARG A 22 -3.06 -7.69 16.53
C ARG A 22 -4.12 -8.73 16.26
N GLU A 23 -4.50 -8.83 15.00
CA GLU A 23 -5.42 -9.85 14.50
C GLU A 23 -4.78 -10.59 13.32
N SER A 24 -5.40 -11.69 12.91
CA SER A 24 -5.02 -12.37 11.67
C SER A 24 -5.58 -11.58 10.50
N VAL A 25 -4.71 -11.19 9.57
CA VAL A 25 -5.04 -10.35 8.42
C VAL A 25 -4.51 -11.02 7.17
N ASP A 26 -5.29 -11.06 6.09
CA ASP A 26 -4.80 -11.48 4.78
C ASP A 26 -4.37 -10.25 3.98
N LEU A 27 -3.08 -10.14 3.65
CA LEU A 27 -2.56 -9.00 2.90
C LEU A 27 -3.04 -8.98 1.45
N SER A 28 -3.47 -10.11 0.89
CA SER A 28 -4.01 -10.16 -0.48
C SER A 28 -5.28 -9.32 -0.59
N LEU A 29 -6.20 -9.45 0.38
CA LEU A 29 -7.43 -8.66 0.45
C LEU A 29 -7.13 -7.16 0.62
N ILE A 30 -6.16 -6.82 1.48
CA ILE A 30 -5.74 -5.42 1.66
C ILE A 30 -5.13 -4.84 0.38
N ALA A 31 -4.34 -5.63 -0.36
CA ALA A 31 -3.75 -5.20 -1.62
C ALA A 31 -4.81 -4.96 -2.70
N GLU A 32 -5.82 -5.81 -2.78
CA GLU A 32 -6.96 -5.65 -3.68
C GLU A 32 -7.75 -4.36 -3.37
N ASP A 33 -8.17 -4.17 -2.11
CA ASP A 33 -8.93 -2.99 -1.68
C ASP A 33 -8.16 -1.67 -1.93
N ALA A 34 -6.86 -1.67 -1.63
CA ALA A 34 -6.02 -0.50 -1.83
C ALA A 34 -5.80 -0.20 -3.32
N ALA A 35 -5.65 -1.24 -4.15
CA ALA A 35 -5.52 -1.06 -5.59
C ALA A 35 -6.81 -0.55 -6.23
N GLU A 36 -7.98 -1.07 -5.82
CA GLU A 36 -9.28 -0.57 -6.26
C GLU A 36 -9.46 0.91 -5.90
N THR A 37 -9.14 1.27 -4.65
CA THR A 37 -9.22 2.66 -4.16
C THR A 37 -8.33 3.61 -4.97
N LEU A 38 -7.15 3.14 -5.42
CA LEU A 38 -6.16 3.95 -6.13
C LEU A 38 -6.24 3.84 -7.65
N LEU A 39 -7.15 3.03 -8.19
CA LEU A 39 -7.32 2.86 -9.63
C LEU A 39 -7.57 4.19 -10.35
N PRO A 40 -8.43 5.12 -9.85
CA PRO A 40 -8.62 6.42 -10.51
C PRO A 40 -7.33 7.25 -10.59
N LEU A 41 -6.45 7.16 -9.59
CA LEU A 41 -5.16 7.85 -9.59
C LEU A 41 -4.18 7.22 -10.61
N ALA A 42 -4.18 5.89 -10.71
CA ALA A 42 -3.39 5.16 -11.69
C ALA A 42 -3.83 5.52 -13.13
N GLU A 43 -5.13 5.55 -13.39
CA GLU A 43 -5.71 5.95 -14.67
C GLU A 43 -5.35 7.40 -15.04
N GLN A 44 -5.50 8.34 -14.09
CA GLN A 44 -5.12 9.73 -14.30
C GLN A 44 -3.65 9.89 -14.72
N ARG A 45 -2.78 9.01 -14.21
CA ARG A 45 -1.35 9.01 -14.52
C ARG A 45 -0.95 8.11 -15.68
N ARG A 46 -1.91 7.40 -16.31
CA ARG A 46 -1.66 6.39 -17.35
C ARG A 46 -0.65 5.34 -16.88
N THR A 47 -0.85 4.88 -15.65
CA THR A 47 -0.05 3.81 -15.03
C THR A 47 -0.89 2.55 -14.99
N THR A 48 -0.38 1.44 -15.52
CA THR A 48 -0.98 0.12 -15.33
C THR A 48 -0.77 -0.30 -13.87
N LEU A 49 -1.85 -0.71 -13.20
CA LEU A 49 -1.81 -1.22 -11.84
C LEU A 49 -2.35 -2.65 -11.82
N ASP A 50 -1.46 -3.60 -11.52
CA ASP A 50 -1.79 -5.02 -11.43
C ASP A 50 -1.61 -5.53 -10.00
N VAL A 51 -2.58 -6.31 -9.52
CA VAL A 51 -2.48 -7.07 -8.28
C VAL A 51 -2.43 -8.55 -8.65
N THR A 52 -1.46 -9.27 -8.09
CA THR A 52 -1.19 -10.68 -8.38
C THR A 52 -0.87 -11.44 -7.10
N GLY A 53 -0.85 -12.77 -7.20
CA GLY A 53 -0.50 -13.64 -6.08
C GLY A 53 -1.74 -14.25 -5.43
N GLY A 54 -1.64 -14.56 -4.13
CA GLY A 54 -2.71 -15.21 -3.38
C GLY A 54 -2.63 -14.91 -1.88
N ALA A 55 -3.46 -15.62 -1.12
CA ALA A 55 -3.59 -15.42 0.33
C ALA A 55 -2.23 -15.32 1.03
N ALA A 56 -2.03 -14.20 1.74
CA ALA A 56 -0.78 -13.85 2.42
C ALA A 56 -1.11 -13.50 3.88
N PRO A 57 -1.40 -14.50 4.73
CA PRO A 57 -1.81 -14.29 6.10
C PRO A 57 -0.65 -13.72 6.95
N THR A 58 -0.95 -12.70 7.72
CA THR A 58 -0.02 -12.05 8.67
C THR A 58 -0.73 -11.68 9.96
N SER A 59 0.04 -11.33 10.99
CA SER A 59 -0.49 -10.80 12.24
C SER A 59 -0.14 -9.33 12.39
N GLY A 60 -1.15 -8.48 12.51
CA GLY A 60 -0.95 -7.04 12.65
C GLY A 60 -2.25 -6.30 12.92
N SER A 61 -2.18 -4.97 12.98
CA SER A 61 -3.36 -4.13 12.97
C SER A 61 -3.83 -3.98 11.53
N ALA A 62 -5.07 -4.38 11.22
CA ALA A 62 -5.62 -4.25 9.87
C ALA A 62 -5.58 -2.79 9.37
N GLU A 63 -5.87 -1.82 10.25
CA GLU A 63 -5.82 -0.39 9.91
C GLU A 63 -4.40 0.05 9.51
N LEU A 64 -3.39 -0.32 10.29
CA LEU A 64 -2.00 0.05 9.98
C LEU A 64 -1.48 -0.65 8.73
N LEU A 65 -1.84 -1.92 8.53
CA LEU A 65 -1.45 -2.68 7.33
C LEU A 65 -2.12 -2.11 6.08
N SER A 66 -3.42 -1.78 6.15
CA SER A 66 -4.16 -1.12 5.05
C SER A 66 -3.54 0.22 4.69
N ARG A 67 -3.23 1.03 5.70
CA ARG A 67 -2.57 2.32 5.49
C ARG A 67 -1.18 2.17 4.87
N MET A 68 -0.40 1.19 5.33
CA MET A 68 0.92 0.89 4.76
C MET A 68 0.81 0.53 3.28
N VAL A 69 -0.04 -0.44 2.92
CA VAL A 69 -0.19 -0.90 1.53
C VAL A 69 -0.69 0.23 0.63
N THR A 70 -1.69 0.99 1.07
CA THR A 70 -2.20 2.17 0.33
C THR A 70 -1.08 3.16 0.05
N ASN A 71 -0.26 3.49 1.06
CA ASN A 71 0.85 4.42 0.89
C ASN A 71 1.89 3.90 -0.10
N LEU A 72 2.22 2.60 -0.05
CA LEU A 72 3.19 2.00 -0.97
C LEU A 72 2.70 2.05 -2.41
N ILE A 73 1.45 1.69 -2.67
CA ILE A 73 0.85 1.73 -4.02
C ILE A 73 0.76 3.18 -4.50
N GLN A 74 0.30 4.11 -3.66
CA GLN A 74 0.23 5.53 -4.01
C GLN A 74 1.61 6.08 -4.35
N ASN A 75 2.64 5.76 -3.56
CA ASN A 75 4.02 6.16 -3.87
C ASN A 75 4.50 5.57 -5.20
N ALA A 76 4.20 4.30 -5.47
CA ALA A 76 4.56 3.66 -6.72
C ALA A 76 3.89 4.33 -7.93
N ILE A 77 2.63 4.76 -7.80
CA ILE A 77 1.91 5.50 -8.86
C ILE A 77 2.46 6.93 -9.00
N VAL A 78 2.67 7.64 -7.90
CA VAL A 78 3.06 9.06 -7.89
C VAL A 78 4.51 9.27 -8.35
N HIS A 79 5.38 8.31 -8.09
CA HIS A 79 6.80 8.39 -8.41
C HIS A 79 7.22 7.49 -9.58
N ASN A 80 6.26 6.93 -10.32
CA ASN A 80 6.52 6.20 -11.55
C ASN A 80 7.01 7.13 -12.68
N LEU A 81 7.26 6.52 -13.85
CA LEU A 81 7.40 7.21 -15.12
C LEU A 81 6.23 8.19 -15.37
N PRO A 82 6.47 9.30 -16.08
CA PRO A 82 5.44 10.30 -16.33
C PRO A 82 4.29 9.83 -17.24
N ALA A 83 4.45 8.70 -17.93
CA ALA A 83 3.42 8.00 -18.68
C ALA A 83 3.81 6.53 -18.92
N ASP A 84 2.81 5.68 -19.13
CA ASP A 84 2.95 4.28 -19.57
C ASP A 84 3.82 3.42 -18.61
N GLY A 85 3.83 3.80 -17.33
CA GLY A 85 4.48 3.06 -16.27
C GLY A 85 3.63 1.88 -15.79
N THR A 86 4.27 0.94 -15.09
CA THR A 86 3.59 -0.20 -14.48
C THR A 86 3.88 -0.24 -12.99
N VAL A 87 2.86 -0.59 -12.20
CA VAL A 87 2.97 -0.94 -10.79
C VAL A 87 2.38 -2.34 -10.64
N THR A 88 3.16 -3.25 -10.07
CA THR A 88 2.69 -4.60 -9.75
C THR A 88 2.77 -4.81 -8.25
N VAL A 89 1.65 -5.23 -7.66
CA VAL A 89 1.56 -5.66 -6.27
C VAL A 89 1.49 -7.18 -6.28
N HIS A 90 2.40 -7.83 -5.55
CA HIS A 90 2.43 -9.29 -5.43
C HIS A 90 2.30 -9.67 -3.96
N THR A 91 1.43 -10.63 -3.66
CA THR A 91 1.24 -11.17 -2.32
C THR A 91 1.50 -12.68 -2.30
N GLU A 92 2.30 -13.11 -1.32
CA GLU A 92 2.68 -14.51 -1.08
C GLU A 92 2.88 -14.73 0.44
N ALA A 93 2.81 -16.00 0.88
CA ALA A 93 2.87 -16.40 2.28
C ALA A 93 4.29 -16.78 2.74
#